data_AF-A0AAN1WGH5-F1
#
_entry.id   AF-A0AAN1WGH5-F1
#
_cell.length_a   1.000
_cell.length_b   1.000
_cell.length_c   1.000
_cell.angle_alpha   90.00
_cell.angle_beta   90.00
_cell.angle_gamma   90.00
#
_symmetry.space_group_name_H-M   'P 1'
#
loop_
_entity.id
_entity.type
_entity.pdbx_description
1 polymer ?
#
loop_
_entity_poly.entity_id
_entity_poly.type
_entity_poly.pdbx_seq_one_letter_code
_entity_poly.pdbx_strand_id
1 'polypeptide(L)'
;MTIRSSLKYKMLHLVFIQAAFFVLLLASLWLINPNWVLIPNNIEDNHSSVMKDFKHHYGMLSTLNMQLANFHQKQNITVDEFDRLSTDLNTHSRAVKTLSQSAQQTFQVDFSVLVSFLFNYQNKIKLLEPASPGFNERLWDIQQYFSRIQSEFFYIIDEVNRVDNQTMTQALKNAQTSLYLWTLVSLMTLALSTFIALNQAAKWKEQIADLLNTIYRLSVGDYQEKNTVKTDDELGYLAKVFSETISAIKKQKEKNNV
;
A
#
# COMPACT_ATOMS: atom_id res chain seq x y z
N MET A 1 1.37 -52.65 -9.66
CA MET A 1 0.88 -51.43 -8.98
C MET A 1 1.78 -50.29 -9.43
N THR A 2 1.26 -49.34 -10.20
CA THR A 2 2.04 -48.18 -10.67
C THR A 2 2.24 -47.21 -9.50
N ILE A 3 3.42 -46.58 -9.37
CA ILE A 3 3.74 -45.67 -8.25
C ILE A 3 2.68 -44.57 -8.08
N ARG A 4 2.09 -44.10 -9.19
CA ARG A 4 1.00 -43.11 -9.23
C ARG A 4 -0.32 -43.55 -8.59
N SER A 5 -0.58 -44.85 -8.49
CA SER A 5 -1.82 -45.35 -7.92
C SER A 5 -1.72 -45.57 -6.41
N SER A 6 -0.52 -45.47 -5.83
CA SER A 6 -0.31 -45.72 -4.40
C SER A 6 -0.92 -44.62 -3.51
N LEU A 7 -1.45 -44.99 -2.35
CA LEU A 7 -2.03 -44.18 -1.29
C LEU A 7 -0.98 -43.25 -0.72
N LYS A 8 0.27 -43.74 -0.60
CA LYS A 8 1.43 -42.91 -0.27
C LYS A 8 1.63 -41.82 -1.32
N TYR A 9 1.52 -42.14 -2.61
CA TYR A 9 1.59 -41.15 -3.69
C TYR A 9 0.40 -40.19 -3.67
N LYS A 10 -0.83 -40.65 -3.42
CA LYS A 10 -2.02 -39.80 -3.30
C LYS A 10 -1.92 -38.83 -2.11
N MET A 11 -1.46 -39.30 -0.95
CA MET A 11 -1.15 -38.45 0.21
C MET A 11 -0.03 -37.46 -0.10
N LEU A 12 1.07 -37.92 -0.69
CA LEU A 12 2.18 -37.05 -1.07
C LEU A 12 1.72 -35.99 -2.08
N HIS A 13 0.88 -36.36 -3.05
CA HIS A 13 0.34 -35.44 -4.04
C HIS A 13 -0.61 -34.41 -3.42
N LEU A 14 -1.43 -34.80 -2.43
CA LEU A 14 -2.26 -33.87 -1.67
C LEU A 14 -1.43 -32.88 -0.86
N VAL A 15 -0.38 -33.36 -0.18
CA VAL A 15 0.58 -32.50 0.53
C VAL A 15 1.28 -31.57 -0.45
N PHE A 16 1.65 -32.05 -1.64
CA PHE A 16 2.26 -31.22 -2.68
C PHE A 16 1.32 -30.15 -3.22
N ILE A 17 0.03 -30.47 -3.37
CA ILE A 17 -1.01 -29.51 -3.77
C ILE A 17 -1.18 -28.46 -2.67
N GLN A 18 -1.28 -28.85 -1.40
CA GLN A 18 -1.34 -27.91 -0.27
C GLN A 18 -0.09 -27.03 -0.17
N ALA A 19 1.09 -27.59 -0.37
CA ALA A 19 2.35 -26.85 -0.40
C ALA A 19 2.40 -25.87 -1.58
N ALA A 20 1.97 -26.29 -2.78
CA ALA A 20 1.87 -25.41 -3.95
C ALA A 20 0.88 -24.25 -3.71
N PHE A 21 -0.23 -24.51 -3.04
CA PHE A 21 -1.17 -23.46 -2.61
C PHE A 21 -0.54 -22.51 -1.59
N PHE A 22 0.23 -23.02 -0.62
CA PHE A 22 0.93 -22.19 0.36
C PHE A 22 2.00 -21.31 -0.31
N VAL A 23 2.73 -21.87 -1.28
CA VAL A 23 3.70 -21.13 -2.11
C VAL A 23 3.00 -20.06 -2.96
N LEU A 24 1.83 -20.35 -3.54
CA LEU A 24 1.02 -19.35 -4.25
C LEU A 24 0.54 -18.23 -3.33
N LEU A 25 0.15 -18.56 -2.10
CA LEU A 25 -0.27 -17.59 -1.09
C LEU A 25 0.90 -16.70 -0.63
N LEU A 26 2.10 -17.28 -0.44
CA LEU A 26 3.32 -16.54 -0.18
C LEU A 26 3.78 -15.71 -1.39
N ALA A 27 3.66 -16.22 -2.61
CA ALA A 27 3.94 -15.48 -3.83
C ALA A 27 2.94 -14.33 -4.03
N SER A 28 1.71 -14.46 -3.52
CA SER A 28 0.74 -13.35 -3.51
C SER A 28 1.10 -12.23 -2.54
N LEU A 29 1.92 -12.48 -1.51
CA LEU A 29 2.51 -11.41 -0.69
C LEU A 29 3.47 -10.54 -1.49
N TRP A 30 4.12 -11.10 -2.53
CA TRP A 30 4.95 -10.31 -3.45
C TRP A 30 4.13 -9.45 -4.42
N LEU A 31 2.83 -9.69 -4.57
CA LEU A 31 1.91 -8.80 -5.30
C LEU A 31 1.49 -7.58 -4.47
N ILE A 32 1.72 -7.60 -3.15
CA ILE A 32 1.61 -6.40 -2.32
C ILE A 32 2.84 -5.56 -2.64
N ASN A 33 2.67 -4.49 -3.42
CA ASN A 33 3.76 -3.56 -3.68
C ASN A 33 4.23 -2.98 -2.33
N PRO A 34 5.50 -3.17 -1.92
CA PRO A 34 6.00 -2.66 -0.65
C PRO A 34 5.80 -1.14 -0.52
N ASN A 35 5.82 -0.41 -1.64
CA ASN A 35 5.60 1.03 -1.68
C ASN A 35 4.16 1.47 -1.34
N TRP A 36 3.20 0.54 -1.24
CA TRP A 36 1.83 0.85 -0.80
C TRP A 36 1.68 0.80 0.72
N VAL A 37 2.52 0.03 1.41
CA VAL A 37 2.47 -0.16 2.87
C VAL A 37 3.57 0.66 3.55
N LEU A 38 4.72 0.78 2.91
CA LEU A 38 5.82 1.63 3.31
C LEU A 38 5.70 2.92 2.50
N ILE A 39 5.06 3.94 3.08
CA ILE A 39 5.26 5.30 2.59
C ILE A 39 6.78 5.54 2.67
N PRO A 40 7.46 5.84 1.56
CA PRO A 40 8.90 6.07 1.62
C PRO A 40 9.15 7.31 2.48
N ASN A 41 9.73 7.12 3.68
CA ASN A 41 10.11 8.18 4.61
C ASN A 41 10.90 9.32 3.93
N ASN A 42 11.64 9.01 2.85
CA ASN A 42 12.43 9.98 2.09
C ASN A 42 11.59 11.04 1.33
N ILE A 43 10.32 10.77 1.01
CA ILE A 43 9.47 11.76 0.32
C ILE A 43 8.93 12.77 1.33
N GLU A 44 8.52 12.30 2.52
CA GLU A 44 8.03 13.14 3.62
C GLU A 44 9.09 14.13 4.12
N ASP A 45 10.34 13.67 4.29
CA ASP A 45 11.43 14.51 4.81
C ASP A 45 11.78 15.67 3.86
N ASN A 46 11.82 15.41 2.55
CA ASN A 46 12.13 16.45 1.56
C ASN A 46 10.94 17.42 1.35
N HIS A 47 9.71 16.91 1.29
CA HIS A 47 8.50 17.76 1.20
C HIS A 47 8.37 18.68 2.42
N SER A 48 8.58 18.13 3.63
CA SER A 48 8.55 18.86 4.89
C SER A 48 9.62 19.95 4.95
N SER A 49 10.86 19.65 4.53
CA SER A 49 11.95 20.63 4.54
C SER A 49 11.70 21.79 3.58
N VAL A 50 11.34 21.50 2.32
CA VAL A 50 11.09 22.55 1.31
C VAL A 50 9.93 23.47 1.72
N MET A 51 8.84 22.89 2.25
CA MET A 51 7.69 23.67 2.70
C MET A 51 8.01 24.49 3.96
N LYS A 52 8.82 23.95 4.88
CA LYS A 52 9.28 24.68 6.07
C LYS A 52 10.12 25.89 5.68
N ASP A 53 11.06 25.72 4.75
CA ASP A 53 11.90 26.82 4.25
C ASP A 53 11.06 27.86 3.50
N PHE A 54 10.12 27.42 2.67
CA PHE A 54 9.19 28.32 1.99
C PHE A 54 8.37 29.19 2.98
N LYS A 55 7.79 28.57 4.01
CA LYS A 55 7.08 29.28 5.09
C LYS A 55 7.99 30.21 5.89
N HIS A 56 9.24 29.81 6.12
CA HIS A 56 10.24 30.64 6.79
C HIS A 56 10.52 31.92 5.98
N HIS A 57 10.80 31.81 4.68
CA HIS A 57 11.07 32.97 3.85
C HIS A 57 9.84 33.88 3.70
N TYR A 58 8.64 33.34 3.67
CA TYR A 58 7.41 34.12 3.77
C TYR A 58 7.34 34.90 5.10
N GLY A 59 7.58 34.25 6.23
CA GLY A 59 7.56 34.90 7.55
C GLY A 59 8.57 36.05 7.66
N MET A 60 9.76 35.86 7.08
CA MET A 60 10.78 36.91 6.99
C MET A 60 10.34 38.06 6.09
N LEU A 61 9.79 37.79 4.91
CA LEU A 61 9.24 38.82 4.02
C LEU A 61 8.11 39.62 4.68
N SER A 62 7.20 38.94 5.39
CA SER A 62 6.11 39.60 6.12
C SER A 62 6.64 40.50 7.24
N THR A 63 7.63 40.04 7.98
CA THR A 63 8.27 40.80 9.07
C THR A 63 8.98 42.04 8.52
N LEU A 64 9.76 41.87 7.46
CA LEU A 64 10.46 42.96 6.79
C LEU A 64 9.47 43.96 6.15
N ASN A 65 8.35 43.48 5.61
CA ASN A 65 7.30 44.34 5.10
C ASN A 65 6.64 45.17 6.23
N MET A 66 6.40 44.57 7.41
CA MET A 66 5.92 45.33 8.58
C MET A 66 6.94 46.38 9.06
N GLN A 67 8.23 46.05 9.04
CA GLN A 67 9.29 47.00 9.36
C GLN A 67 9.33 48.15 8.34
N LEU A 68 9.08 47.85 7.07
CA LEU A 68 8.94 48.84 5.99
C LEU A 68 7.73 49.75 6.26
N ALA A 69 6.61 49.21 6.75
CA ALA A 69 5.42 49.98 7.11
C ALA A 69 5.67 50.95 8.29
N ASN A 70 6.53 50.58 9.24
CA ASN A 70 6.86 51.45 10.38
C ASN A 70 7.56 52.75 9.96
N PHE A 71 8.08 52.83 8.74
CA PHE A 71 8.61 54.08 8.20
C PHE A 71 7.55 55.17 8.03
N HIS A 72 6.26 54.83 7.88
CA HIS A 72 5.18 55.82 7.93
C HIS A 72 5.10 56.58 9.26
N GLN A 73 5.55 55.97 10.35
CA GLN A 73 5.43 56.50 11.71
C GLN A 73 6.74 57.15 12.21
N LYS A 74 7.86 56.95 11.51
CA LYS A 74 9.16 57.52 11.89
C LYS A 74 9.34 58.90 11.25
N GLN A 75 9.69 59.90 12.06
CA GLN A 75 10.00 61.25 11.58
C GLN A 75 11.39 61.36 10.90
N ASN A 76 12.34 60.49 11.25
CA ASN A 76 13.68 60.45 10.67
C ASN A 76 14.01 59.01 10.23
N ILE A 77 13.89 58.73 8.93
CA ILE A 77 14.34 57.48 8.32
C ILE A 77 15.74 57.73 7.76
N THR A 78 16.73 56.95 8.16
CA THR A 78 18.05 57.02 7.53
C THR A 78 18.07 56.21 6.23
N VAL A 79 18.78 56.72 5.23
CA VAL A 79 18.96 56.02 3.94
C VAL A 79 19.58 54.63 4.16
N ASP A 80 20.52 54.52 5.09
CA ASP A 80 21.17 53.24 5.44
C ASP A 80 20.19 52.20 6.04
N GLU A 81 19.23 52.63 6.87
CA GLU A 81 18.19 51.73 7.40
C GLU A 81 17.29 51.21 6.28
N PHE A 82 16.94 52.09 5.34
CA PHE A 82 16.10 51.73 4.19
C PHE A 82 16.83 50.78 3.24
N ASP A 83 18.08 51.07 2.89
CA ASP A 83 18.89 50.26 1.97
C ASP A 83 19.16 48.86 2.52
N ARG A 84 19.42 48.74 3.83
CA ARG A 84 19.55 47.44 4.50
C ARG A 84 18.26 46.64 4.42
N LEU A 85 17.13 47.25 4.75
CA LEU A 85 15.82 46.59 4.72
C LEU A 85 15.45 46.14 3.29
N SER A 86 15.71 46.99 2.30
CA SER A 86 15.52 46.70 0.87
C SER A 86 16.39 45.53 0.42
N THR A 87 17.64 45.47 0.89
CA THR A 87 18.57 44.36 0.59
C THR A 87 18.09 43.04 1.20
N ASP A 88 17.62 43.06 2.45
CA ASP A 88 17.10 41.87 3.12
C ASP A 88 15.81 41.37 2.45
N LEU A 89 14.89 42.28 2.09
CA LEU A 89 13.68 41.96 1.32
C LEU A 89 14.00 41.30 -0.02
N ASN A 90 14.97 41.86 -0.75
CA ASN A 90 15.43 41.30 -2.01
C ASN A 90 16.06 39.91 -1.84
N THR A 91 16.81 39.70 -0.76
CA THR A 91 17.43 38.41 -0.44
C THR A 91 16.38 37.33 -0.20
N HIS A 92 15.41 37.59 0.67
CA HIS A 92 14.34 36.62 0.94
C HIS A 92 13.44 36.39 -0.28
N SER A 93 13.17 37.43 -1.08
CA SER A 93 12.38 37.29 -2.31
C SER A 93 13.09 36.45 -3.38
N ARG A 94 14.43 36.58 -3.51
CA ARG A 94 15.24 35.71 -4.38
C ARG A 94 15.24 34.27 -3.87
N ALA A 95 15.38 34.07 -2.56
CA ALA A 95 15.33 32.74 -1.97
C ALA A 95 13.98 32.05 -2.23
N VAL A 96 12.87 32.77 -2.10
CA VAL A 96 11.54 32.25 -2.48
C VAL A 96 11.51 31.88 -3.95
N LYS A 97 12.02 32.72 -4.86
CA LYS A 97 12.07 32.39 -6.29
C LYS A 97 12.84 31.09 -6.57
N THR A 98 13.98 30.89 -5.93
CA THR A 98 14.76 29.65 -6.06
C THR A 98 14.02 28.46 -5.48
N LEU A 99 13.42 28.60 -4.30
CA LEU A 99 12.62 27.55 -3.66
C LEU A 99 11.39 27.20 -4.50
N SER A 100 10.71 28.19 -5.10
CA SER A 100 9.55 27.99 -5.97
C SER A 100 9.87 27.08 -7.17
N GLN A 101 11.08 27.20 -7.74
CA GLN A 101 11.50 26.34 -8.85
C GLN A 101 11.66 24.88 -8.41
N SER A 102 12.29 24.66 -7.25
CA SER A 102 12.41 23.32 -6.67
C SER A 102 11.03 22.77 -6.26
N ALA A 103 10.22 23.58 -5.59
CA ALA A 103 8.91 23.23 -5.09
C ALA A 103 7.92 22.91 -6.21
N GLN A 104 7.98 23.61 -7.34
CA GLN A 104 7.15 23.30 -8.51
C GLN A 104 7.44 21.89 -9.07
N GLN A 105 8.69 21.44 -9.03
CA GLN A 105 9.05 20.08 -9.43
C GLN A 105 8.59 19.03 -8.41
N THR A 106 8.67 19.38 -7.12
CA THR A 106 8.32 18.47 -6.01
C THR A 106 6.81 18.30 -5.85
N PHE A 107 6.05 19.39 -5.82
CA PHE A 107 4.62 19.39 -5.50
C PHE A 107 3.69 19.53 -6.70
N GLN A 108 4.23 19.81 -7.90
CA GLN A 108 3.45 20.06 -9.12
C GLN A 108 2.43 21.22 -8.99
N VAL A 109 2.66 22.13 -8.05
CA VAL A 109 1.88 23.37 -7.88
C VAL A 109 2.52 24.49 -8.69
N ASP A 110 1.72 25.37 -9.29
CA ASP A 110 2.24 26.52 -10.04
C ASP A 110 2.60 27.69 -9.11
N PHE A 111 3.87 28.09 -9.10
CA PHE A 111 4.39 29.22 -8.33
C PHE A 111 4.59 30.48 -9.21
N SER A 112 4.27 30.42 -10.51
CA SER A 112 4.60 31.46 -11.48
C SER A 112 4.03 32.83 -11.09
N VAL A 113 2.77 32.87 -10.64
CA VAL A 113 2.08 34.09 -10.21
C VAL A 113 2.78 34.73 -9.00
N LEU A 114 3.11 33.93 -7.98
CA LEU A 114 3.85 34.40 -6.80
C LEU A 114 5.22 34.96 -7.20
N VAL A 115 5.96 34.26 -8.05
CA VAL A 115 7.29 34.71 -8.51
C VAL A 115 7.17 36.03 -9.27
N SER A 116 6.17 36.17 -10.14
CA SER A 116 5.90 37.42 -10.87
C SER A 116 5.51 38.56 -9.93
N PHE A 117 4.69 38.30 -8.90
CA PHE A 117 4.36 39.32 -7.91
C PHE A 117 5.56 39.73 -7.08
N LEU A 118 6.39 38.79 -6.64
CA LEU A 118 7.64 39.08 -5.93
C LEU A 118 8.60 39.91 -6.78
N PHE A 119 8.77 39.58 -8.07
CA PHE A 119 9.58 40.38 -8.98
C PHE A 119 9.07 41.82 -9.11
N ASN A 120 7.76 41.99 -9.29
CA ASN A 120 7.14 43.32 -9.36
C ASN A 120 7.28 44.10 -8.05
N TYR A 121 7.17 43.41 -6.91
CA TYR A 121 7.36 44.01 -5.59
C TYR A 121 8.80 44.48 -5.37
N GLN A 122 9.80 43.68 -5.75
CA GLN A 122 11.22 44.08 -5.74
C GLN A 122 11.46 45.33 -6.59
N ASN A 123 10.88 45.38 -7.80
CA ASN A 123 11.00 46.54 -8.67
C ASN A 123 10.37 47.79 -8.05
N LYS A 124 9.21 47.66 -7.40
CA LYS A 124 8.57 48.78 -6.70
C LYS A 124 9.40 49.29 -5.52
N ILE A 125 9.97 48.40 -4.71
CA ILE A 125 10.86 48.78 -3.59
C ILE A 125 12.11 49.49 -4.11
N LYS A 126 12.72 48.99 -5.20
CA LYS A 126 13.93 49.58 -5.77
C LYS A 126 13.72 51.03 -6.26
N LEU A 127 12.51 51.37 -6.66
CA LEU A 127 12.12 52.70 -7.14
C LEU A 127 11.65 53.63 -6.00
N LEU A 128 11.66 53.15 -4.76
CA LEU A 128 11.23 53.91 -3.60
C LEU A 128 12.44 54.61 -2.98
N GLU A 129 12.41 55.95 -2.93
CA GLU A 129 13.48 56.77 -2.38
C GLU A 129 12.97 57.55 -1.16
N PRO A 130 13.54 57.39 0.05
CA PRO A 130 13.08 58.05 1.27
C PRO A 130 13.02 59.58 1.20
N ALA A 131 13.90 60.20 0.40
CA ALA A 131 13.96 61.65 0.23
C ALA A 131 13.01 62.20 -0.85
N SER A 132 12.29 61.32 -1.58
CA SER A 132 11.46 61.74 -2.72
C SER A 132 10.09 62.28 -2.30
N PRO A 133 9.56 63.31 -2.98
CA PRO A 133 8.17 63.73 -2.80
C PRO A 133 7.20 62.59 -3.14
N GLY A 134 6.25 62.31 -2.25
CA GLY A 134 5.30 61.20 -2.42
C GLY A 134 5.81 59.84 -1.94
N PHE A 135 6.94 59.78 -1.23
CA PHE A 135 7.46 58.55 -0.62
C PHE A 135 6.38 57.80 0.19
N ASN A 136 5.63 58.49 1.05
CA ASN A 136 4.60 57.87 1.87
C ASN A 136 3.47 57.24 1.04
N GLU A 137 3.01 57.88 -0.03
CA GLU A 137 1.97 57.30 -0.89
C GLU A 137 2.48 56.05 -1.61
N ARG A 138 3.71 56.10 -2.15
CA ARG A 138 4.32 54.95 -2.82
C ARG A 138 4.62 53.81 -1.86
N LEU A 139 5.05 54.12 -0.64
CA LEU A 139 5.26 53.16 0.44
C LEU A 139 3.95 52.45 0.78
N TRP A 140 2.85 53.21 0.92
CA TRP A 140 1.52 52.65 1.16
C TRP A 140 1.07 51.72 0.03
N ASP A 141 1.25 52.12 -1.22
CA ASP A 141 0.91 51.27 -2.38
C ASP A 141 1.72 49.96 -2.40
N ILE A 142 3.00 50.02 -2.02
CA ILE A 142 3.87 48.84 -1.89
C ILE A 142 3.36 47.92 -0.79
N GLN A 143 2.93 48.47 0.35
CA GLN A 143 2.34 47.71 1.46
C GLN A 143 1.05 47.00 1.03
N GLN A 144 0.15 47.70 0.34
CA GLN A 144 -1.09 47.11 -0.20
C GLN A 144 -0.81 46.02 -1.24
N TYR A 145 0.22 46.21 -2.05
CA TYR A 145 0.65 45.20 -3.02
C TYR A 145 1.19 43.94 -2.34
N PHE A 146 1.86 44.07 -1.19
CA PHE A 146 2.33 42.92 -0.42
C PHE A 146 1.17 42.04 0.10
N SER A 147 0.00 42.59 0.38
CA SER A 147 -1.19 41.79 0.72
C SER A 147 -1.60 40.83 -0.40
N ARG A 148 -1.38 41.19 -1.67
CA ARG A 148 -1.61 40.28 -2.81
C ARG A 148 -0.60 39.14 -2.83
N ILE A 149 0.67 39.45 -2.57
CA ILE A 149 1.72 38.44 -2.41
C ILE A 149 1.38 37.47 -1.28
N GLN A 150 0.92 37.99 -0.13
CA GLN A 150 0.51 37.19 1.01
C GLN A 150 -0.65 36.23 0.67
N SER A 151 -1.64 36.69 -0.10
CA SER A 151 -2.72 35.83 -0.59
C SER A 151 -2.19 34.66 -1.43
N GLU A 152 -1.24 34.91 -2.33
CA GLU A 152 -0.62 33.84 -3.15
C GLU A 152 0.18 32.85 -2.31
N PHE A 153 0.89 33.32 -1.28
CA PHE A 153 1.56 32.42 -0.33
C PHE A 153 0.58 31.47 0.35
N PHE A 154 -0.57 31.97 0.82
CA PHE A 154 -1.59 31.13 1.44
C PHE A 154 -2.22 30.15 0.47
N TYR A 155 -2.54 30.61 -0.75
CA TYR A 155 -3.07 29.73 -1.81
C TYR A 155 -2.11 28.57 -2.10
N ILE A 156 -0.83 28.86 -2.30
CA ILE A 156 0.19 27.85 -2.57
C ILE A 156 0.34 26.87 -1.40
N ILE A 157 0.38 27.37 -0.16
CA ILE A 157 0.50 26.50 1.02
C ILE A 157 -0.71 25.57 1.12
N ASP A 158 -1.93 26.09 0.90
CA ASP A 158 -3.15 25.28 0.95
C ASP A 158 -3.18 24.24 -0.18
N GLU A 159 -2.79 24.63 -1.39
CA GLU A 159 -2.77 23.74 -2.55
C GLU A 159 -1.74 22.61 -2.40
N VAL A 160 -0.54 22.90 -1.86
CA VAL A 160 0.44 21.86 -1.55
C VAL A 160 -0.10 20.90 -0.48
N ASN A 161 -0.67 21.42 0.61
CA ASN A 161 -1.28 20.56 1.65
C ASN A 161 -2.41 19.69 1.07
N ARG A 162 -3.20 20.23 0.13
CA ARG A 162 -4.28 19.50 -0.56
C ARG A 162 -3.71 18.35 -1.39
N VAL A 163 -2.66 18.59 -2.18
CA VAL A 163 -2.00 17.58 -3.01
C VAL A 163 -1.37 16.47 -2.17
N ASP A 164 -0.67 16.83 -1.09
CA ASP A 164 -0.07 15.86 -0.16
C ASP A 164 -1.16 14.98 0.48
N ASN A 165 -2.25 15.58 0.96
CA ASN A 165 -3.37 14.85 1.54
C ASN A 165 -4.07 13.92 0.55
N GLN A 166 -4.23 14.33 -0.71
CA GLN A 166 -4.81 13.50 -1.76
C GLN A 166 -3.94 12.28 -2.08
N THR A 167 -2.62 12.50 -2.18
CA THR A 167 -1.65 11.43 -2.44
C THR A 167 -1.64 10.40 -1.32
N MET A 168 -1.63 10.86 -0.06
CA MET A 168 -1.71 9.99 1.11
C MET A 168 -3.03 9.20 1.15
N THR A 169 -4.16 9.86 0.86
CA THR A 169 -5.48 9.20 0.82
C THR A 169 -5.55 8.14 -0.27
N GLN A 170 -4.97 8.40 -1.45
CA GLN A 170 -4.94 7.43 -2.54
C GLN A 170 -4.05 6.23 -2.21
N ALA A 171 -2.88 6.46 -1.61
CA ALA A 171 -2.01 5.39 -1.14
C ALA A 171 -2.71 4.50 -0.10
N LEU A 172 -3.40 5.12 0.87
CA LEU A 172 -4.16 4.39 1.89
C LEU A 172 -5.30 3.56 1.28
N LYS A 173 -6.06 4.12 0.33
CA LYS A 173 -7.13 3.39 -0.38
C LYS A 173 -6.58 2.20 -1.17
N ASN A 174 -5.43 2.37 -1.83
CA ASN A 174 -4.78 1.29 -2.57
C ASN A 174 -4.28 0.19 -1.61
N ALA A 175 -3.68 0.56 -0.48
CA ALA A 175 -3.25 -0.38 0.55
C ALA A 175 -4.44 -1.15 1.15
N GLN A 176 -5.53 -0.47 1.49
CA GLN A 176 -6.76 -1.09 1.97
C GLN A 176 -7.33 -2.08 0.96
N THR A 177 -7.44 -1.67 -0.31
CA THR A 177 -7.94 -2.52 -1.40
C THR A 177 -7.06 -3.77 -1.59
N SER A 178 -5.74 -3.60 -1.53
CA SER A 178 -4.78 -4.70 -1.60
C SER A 178 -4.94 -5.68 -0.43
N LEU A 179 -5.08 -5.18 0.80
CA LEU A 179 -5.32 -6.01 1.99
C LEU A 179 -6.66 -6.76 1.93
N TYR A 180 -7.73 -6.12 1.45
CA TYR A 180 -9.02 -6.79 1.27
C TYR A 180 -8.93 -7.90 0.22
N LEU A 181 -8.30 -7.64 -0.92
CA LEU A 181 -8.07 -8.66 -1.95
C LEU A 181 -7.24 -9.82 -1.41
N TRP A 182 -6.17 -9.54 -0.65
CA TRP A 182 -5.34 -10.56 -0.04
C TRP A 182 -6.11 -11.42 0.96
N THR A 183 -6.95 -10.79 1.79
CA THR A 183 -7.80 -11.50 2.76
C THR A 183 -8.80 -12.41 2.06
N LEU A 184 -9.45 -11.93 1.01
CA LEU A 184 -10.39 -12.70 0.20
C LEU A 184 -9.72 -13.90 -0.47
N VAL A 185 -8.57 -13.70 -1.11
CA VAL A 185 -7.81 -14.77 -1.75
C VAL A 185 -7.34 -15.82 -0.73
N SER A 186 -6.88 -15.36 0.44
CA SER A 186 -6.45 -16.25 1.52
C SER A 186 -7.60 -17.10 2.07
N LEU A 187 -8.77 -16.48 2.29
CA LEU A 187 -9.98 -17.18 2.75
C LEU A 187 -10.49 -18.20 1.72
N MET A 188 -10.52 -17.83 0.43
CA MET A 188 -10.92 -18.76 -0.64
C MET A 188 -9.96 -19.96 -0.71
N THR A 189 -8.65 -19.72 -0.58
CA THR A 189 -7.63 -20.76 -0.61
C THR A 189 -7.79 -21.72 0.58
N LEU A 190 -8.00 -21.18 1.78
CA LEU A 190 -8.26 -21.97 2.98
C LEU A 190 -9.53 -22.83 2.81
N ALA A 191 -10.62 -22.25 2.32
CA ALA A 191 -11.87 -22.96 2.10
C ALA A 191 -11.70 -24.11 1.09
N LEU A 192 -11.03 -23.86 -0.03
CA LEU A 192 -10.79 -24.87 -1.06
C LEU A 192 -9.93 -26.03 -0.53
N SER A 193 -8.84 -25.70 0.18
CA SER A 193 -7.92 -26.70 0.73
C SER A 193 -8.61 -27.59 1.77
N THR A 194 -9.44 -26.99 2.64
CA THR A 194 -10.21 -27.69 3.67
C THR A 194 -11.26 -28.58 3.04
N PHE A 195 -11.97 -28.08 2.01
CA PHE A 195 -12.96 -28.87 1.28
C PHE A 195 -12.35 -30.11 0.62
N ILE A 196 -11.22 -29.96 -0.07
CA ILE A 196 -10.51 -31.08 -0.71
C ILE A 196 -10.07 -32.11 0.34
N ALA A 197 -9.50 -31.65 1.45
CA ALA A 197 -9.06 -32.53 2.53
C ALA A 197 -10.23 -33.30 3.18
N LEU A 198 -11.34 -32.61 3.49
CA LEU A 198 -12.53 -33.24 4.08
C LEU A 198 -13.17 -34.26 3.13
N ASN A 199 -13.25 -33.95 1.83
CA ASN A 199 -13.83 -34.85 0.85
C ASN A 199 -12.98 -36.13 0.68
N GLN A 200 -11.66 -36.02 0.72
CA GLN A 200 -10.78 -37.21 0.68
C GLN A 200 -10.84 -38.00 2.00
N ALA A 201 -10.86 -37.32 3.15
CA ALA A 201 -11.01 -37.98 4.44
C ALA A 201 -12.34 -38.75 4.55
N ALA A 202 -13.44 -38.18 4.05
CA ALA A 202 -14.75 -38.85 4.01
C ALA A 202 -14.71 -40.13 3.16
N LYS A 203 -14.12 -40.06 1.96
CA LYS A 203 -13.96 -41.22 1.07
C LYS A 203 -13.12 -42.32 1.71
N TRP A 204 -11.98 -41.98 2.31
CA TRP A 204 -11.14 -42.96 2.98
C TRP A 204 -11.82 -43.57 4.21
N LYS A 205 -12.57 -42.76 4.98
CA LYS A 205 -13.33 -43.25 6.13
C LYS A 205 -14.37 -44.30 5.71
N GLU A 206 -15.12 -44.04 4.65
CA GLU A 206 -16.12 -44.98 4.11
C GLU A 206 -15.45 -46.29 3.64
N GLN A 207 -14.37 -46.18 2.88
CA GLN A 207 -13.62 -47.35 2.38
C GLN A 207 -13.00 -48.19 3.51
N ILE A 208 -12.46 -47.56 4.54
CA ILE A 208 -11.90 -48.26 5.71
C ILE A 208 -13.03 -48.95 6.50
N ALA A 209 -14.18 -48.30 6.66
CA ALA A 209 -15.34 -48.89 7.32
C ALA A 209 -15.87 -50.11 6.56
N ASP A 210 -15.95 -50.05 5.23
CA ASP A 210 -16.36 -51.19 4.39
C ASP A 210 -15.38 -52.37 4.49
N LEU A 211 -14.08 -52.08 4.50
CA LEU A 211 -13.04 -53.11 4.70
C LEU A 211 -13.16 -53.76 6.09
N LEU A 212 -13.32 -52.96 7.16
CA LEU A 212 -13.50 -53.47 8.52
C LEU A 212 -14.76 -54.32 8.65
N ASN A 213 -15.87 -53.89 8.05
CA ASN A 213 -17.11 -54.64 8.05
C ASN A 213 -16.96 -55.98 7.30
N THR A 214 -16.23 -55.98 6.19
CA THR A 214 -15.93 -57.21 5.42
C THR A 214 -15.12 -58.20 6.25
N ILE A 215 -14.10 -57.73 6.97
CA ILE A 215 -13.30 -58.57 7.88
C ILE A 215 -14.15 -59.11 9.04
N TYR A 216 -15.00 -58.27 9.64
CA TYR A 216 -15.90 -58.67 10.71
C TYR A 216 -16.89 -59.75 10.24
N ARG A 217 -17.49 -59.60 9.05
CA ARG A 217 -18.41 -60.60 8.50
C ARG A 217 -17.71 -61.94 8.24
N LEU A 218 -16.48 -61.91 7.75
CA LEU A 218 -15.65 -63.11 7.61
C LEU A 218 -15.43 -63.81 8.97
N SER A 219 -15.16 -63.07 10.04
CA SER A 219 -14.88 -63.65 11.36
C SER A 219 -16.11 -64.30 11.99
N VAL A 220 -17.32 -63.81 11.70
CA VAL A 220 -18.58 -64.40 12.16
C VAL A 220 -19.15 -65.47 11.21
N GLY A 221 -18.42 -65.82 10.14
CA GLY A 221 -18.79 -66.91 9.23
C GLY A 221 -19.76 -66.54 8.11
N ASP A 222 -19.96 -65.25 7.83
CA ASP A 222 -20.77 -64.75 6.72
C ASP A 222 -19.87 -64.41 5.50
N TYR A 223 -19.85 -65.31 4.51
CA TYR A 223 -18.98 -65.25 3.32
C TYR A 223 -19.65 -64.65 2.08
N GLN A 224 -20.66 -63.80 2.25
CA GLN A 224 -21.33 -63.10 1.15
C GLN A 224 -20.46 -61.93 0.65
N GLU A 225 -20.00 -61.98 -0.61
CA GLU A 225 -19.28 -60.88 -1.24
C GLU A 225 -20.17 -59.64 -1.40
N LYS A 226 -19.79 -58.54 -0.76
CA LYS A 226 -20.30 -57.20 -1.06
C LYS A 226 -19.16 -56.37 -1.63
N ASN A 227 -18.90 -56.52 -2.92
CA ASN A 227 -17.90 -55.70 -3.61
C ASN A 227 -18.40 -54.25 -3.73
N THR A 228 -17.73 -53.31 -3.06
CA THR A 228 -18.00 -51.88 -3.27
C THR A 228 -16.77 -50.97 -3.31
N VAL A 229 -15.60 -51.39 -2.80
CA VAL A 229 -14.38 -50.57 -2.89
C VAL A 229 -13.76 -50.69 -4.29
N LYS A 230 -14.18 -49.82 -5.22
CA LYS A 230 -13.61 -49.69 -6.57
C LYS A 230 -12.57 -48.57 -6.60
N THR A 231 -11.38 -48.83 -6.07
CA THR A 231 -10.24 -47.92 -6.20
C THR A 231 -8.97 -48.65 -6.61
N ASP A 232 -8.09 -47.98 -7.36
CA ASP A 232 -6.80 -48.53 -7.80
C ASP A 232 -5.65 -48.28 -6.80
N ASP A 233 -5.97 -47.96 -5.55
CA ASP A 233 -5.02 -47.74 -4.45
C ASP A 233 -4.92 -48.93 -3.49
N GLU A 234 -4.10 -48.80 -2.45
CA GLU A 234 -3.81 -49.81 -1.43
C GLU A 234 -5.08 -50.30 -0.75
N LEU A 235 -6.08 -49.44 -0.56
CA LEU A 235 -7.37 -49.83 -0.01
C LEU A 235 -8.15 -50.71 -1.00
N GLY A 236 -8.08 -50.41 -2.30
CA GLY A 236 -8.66 -51.27 -3.33
C GLY A 236 -7.87 -52.57 -3.56
N TYR A 237 -6.54 -52.55 -3.41
CA TYR A 237 -5.73 -53.77 -3.39
C TYR A 237 -6.11 -54.65 -2.20
N LEU A 238 -6.25 -54.08 -1.01
CA LEU A 238 -6.71 -54.80 0.18
C LEU A 238 -8.12 -55.36 -0.04
N ALA A 239 -9.05 -54.59 -0.61
CA ALA A 239 -10.38 -55.07 -0.94
C ALA A 239 -10.35 -56.28 -1.89
N LYS A 240 -9.48 -56.25 -2.90
CA LYS A 240 -9.28 -57.36 -3.83
C LYS A 240 -8.73 -58.60 -3.13
N VAL A 241 -7.70 -58.44 -2.29
CA VAL A 241 -7.11 -59.54 -1.50
C VAL A 241 -8.16 -60.17 -0.58
N PHE A 242 -9.00 -59.36 0.07
CA PHE A 242 -10.08 -59.88 0.91
C PHE A 242 -11.14 -60.64 0.11
N SER A 243 -11.57 -60.15 -1.06
CA SER A 243 -12.50 -60.87 -1.94
C SER A 243 -11.92 -62.19 -2.44
N GLU A 244 -10.65 -62.23 -2.86
CA GLU A 244 -9.96 -63.47 -3.26
C GLU A 244 -9.89 -64.48 -2.09
N THR A 245 -9.62 -63.99 -0.87
CA THR A 245 -9.57 -64.84 0.34
C THR A 245 -10.95 -65.40 0.70
N ILE A 246 -12.00 -64.57 0.67
CA ILE A 246 -13.39 -65.00 0.90
C ILE A 246 -13.79 -66.08 -0.10
N SER A 247 -13.50 -65.85 -1.37
CA SER A 247 -13.77 -66.80 -2.46
C SER A 247 -13.02 -68.13 -2.28
N ALA A 248 -11.76 -68.10 -1.83
CA ALA A 248 -10.98 -69.30 -1.55
C ALA A 248 -11.55 -70.11 -0.36
N ILE A 249 -11.90 -69.43 0.74
CA ILE A 249 -12.50 -70.07 1.92
C ILE A 249 -13.84 -70.71 1.57
N LYS A 250 -14.67 -70.03 0.77
CA LYS A 250 -15.96 -70.55 0.31
C LYS A 250 -15.79 -71.83 -0.53
N LYS A 251 -14.88 -71.82 -1.51
CA LYS A 251 -14.56 -73.01 -2.33
C LYS A 251 -14.03 -74.17 -1.51
N GLN A 252 -13.24 -73.91 -0.47
CA GLN A 252 -12.72 -74.96 0.41
C GLN A 252 -13.81 -75.56 1.29
N LYS A 253 -14.74 -74.75 1.80
CA LYS A 253 -15.93 -75.24 2.51
C LYS A 253 -16.85 -76.07 1.62
N GLU A 254 -17.05 -75.65 0.36
CA GLU A 254 -17.83 -76.41 -0.63
C GLU A 254 -17.19 -77.76 -0.96
N LYS A 255 -15.85 -77.85 -1.02
CA LYS A 255 -15.11 -79.11 -1.22
C LYS A 255 -15.14 -80.06 -0.03
N ASN A 256 -15.17 -79.54 1.20
CA ASN A 256 -15.14 -80.36 2.42
C ASN A 256 -16.53 -80.83 2.88
N ASN A 257 -17.60 -80.35 2.25
CA ASN A 257 -18.99 -80.78 2.48
C ASN A 257 -19.49 -81.78 1.42
N VAL A 258 -18.58 -82.43 0.69
CA VAL A 258 -18.81 -83.59 -0.19
C VAL A 258 -18.19 -84.82 0.46
#